data_AF-A0A2A6MHG1-F1
#
_entry.id   AF-A0A2A6MHG1-F1
#
_cell.length_a   1.000
_cell.length_b   1.000
_cell.length_c   1.000
_cell.angle_alpha   90.00
_cell.angle_beta   90.00
_cell.angle_gamma   90.00
#
_symmetry.space_group_name_H-M   'P 1'
#
loop_
_entity.id
_entity.type
_entity.pdbx_description
1 polymer ?
#
loop_
_entity_poly.entity_id
_entity_poly.type
_entity_poly.pdbx_seq_one_letter_code
_entity_poly.pdbx_strand_id
1 'polypeptide(L)'
;MRKVIAVLVFGLGLGCALPAAAQAPTPGRYSMQKSETGFARLDTETGEVTLCQEKNGELVCRMAADERAAFERELDLLTKRIEALEKAVQSGAAAAKPDLPTDEEIDRTMSIMERMMRKFMDIVKELEGRDPAGEGGSVPDKT
;
A
#
# COMPACT_ATOMS: atom_id res chain seq x y z
N MET A 1 55.57 75.16 8.97
CA MET A 1 56.49 74.46 9.90
C MET A 1 55.92 73.09 10.20
N ARG A 2 56.73 72.05 9.95
CA ARG A 2 56.43 70.63 10.21
C ARG A 2 56.07 70.39 11.67
N LYS A 3 55.09 69.52 11.91
CA LYS A 3 55.18 68.44 12.91
C LYS A 3 54.17 67.34 12.58
N VAL A 4 54.75 66.15 12.42
CA VAL A 4 54.11 64.85 12.15
C VAL A 4 53.74 64.22 13.50
N ILE A 5 52.94 63.14 13.46
CA ILE A 5 52.62 62.14 14.51
C ILE A 5 51.26 62.44 15.19
N ALA A 6 50.27 61.56 15.25
CA ALA A 6 50.27 60.10 15.26
C ALA A 6 49.11 59.51 14.45
N VAL A 7 49.40 58.41 13.76
CA VAL A 7 48.41 57.49 13.20
C VAL A 7 47.73 56.77 14.37
N LEU A 8 46.47 57.13 14.64
CA LEU A 8 45.54 56.28 15.38
C LEU A 8 44.65 55.60 14.33
N VAL A 9 44.99 54.35 13.99
CA VAL A 9 44.10 53.46 13.26
C VAL A 9 42.94 53.12 14.20
N PHE A 10 41.88 53.91 14.15
CA PHE A 10 40.62 53.58 14.78
C PHE A 10 39.50 53.72 13.76
N GLY A 11 38.92 52.58 13.40
CA GLY A 11 37.56 52.45 12.90
C GLY A 11 37.24 53.14 11.58
N LEU A 12 37.33 52.40 10.48
CA LEU A 12 36.32 52.53 9.44
C LEU A 12 36.07 51.16 8.79
N GLY A 13 35.44 50.28 9.56
CA GLY A 13 34.75 49.11 9.01
C GLY A 13 33.58 49.58 8.17
N LEU A 14 33.83 49.83 6.88
CA LEU A 14 32.77 50.05 5.90
C LEU A 14 32.40 48.69 5.31
N GLY A 15 31.77 47.87 6.14
CA GLY A 15 31.12 46.63 5.70
C GLY A 15 30.00 46.98 4.74
N CYS A 16 30.01 46.41 3.55
CA CYS A 16 28.86 46.38 2.66
C CYS A 16 27.70 45.67 3.40
N ALA A 17 26.84 46.46 4.05
CA ALA A 17 25.54 46.00 4.50
C ALA A 17 24.64 45.90 3.25
N LEU A 18 24.66 44.73 2.62
CA LEU A 18 23.52 44.29 1.80
C LEU A 18 22.29 44.34 2.71
N PRO A 19 21.17 44.98 2.31
CA PRO A 19 19.94 44.86 3.07
C PRO A 19 19.55 43.38 3.03
N ALA A 20 19.59 42.72 4.19
CA ALA A 20 18.97 41.43 4.35
C ALA A 20 17.47 41.64 4.11
N ALA A 21 16.98 41.30 2.93
CA ALA A 21 15.56 41.21 2.67
C ALA A 21 15.00 40.22 3.69
N ALA A 22 14.19 40.72 4.62
CA ALA A 22 13.41 39.89 5.52
C ALA A 22 12.61 38.93 4.64
N GLN A 23 12.93 37.64 4.73
CA GLN A 23 12.18 36.58 4.08
C GLN A 23 10.76 36.70 4.65
N ALA A 24 9.79 37.13 3.83
CA ALA A 24 8.40 37.06 4.22
C ALA A 24 8.13 35.61 4.65
N PRO A 25 7.41 35.36 5.77
CA PRO A 25 7.12 34.01 6.19
C PRO A 25 6.41 33.31 5.03
N THR A 26 7.12 32.38 4.38
CA THR A 26 6.50 31.50 3.41
C THR A 26 5.36 30.82 4.16
N PRO A 27 4.11 30.89 3.68
CA PRO A 27 3.04 30.15 4.31
C PRO A 27 3.41 28.67 4.19
N GLY A 28 3.98 28.13 5.27
CA GLY A 28 4.13 26.70 5.42
C GLY A 28 2.74 26.09 5.43
N ARG A 29 2.66 24.81 5.06
CA ARG A 29 1.40 24.03 5.07
C ARG A 29 0.60 24.19 6.36
N TYR A 30 1.26 24.48 7.47
CA TYR A 30 0.60 24.72 8.76
C TYR A 30 0.76 26.18 9.18
N SER A 31 -0.35 26.83 9.49
CA SER A 31 -0.38 28.14 10.15
C SER A 31 -0.85 27.99 11.59
N MET A 32 -0.22 28.73 12.50
CA MET A 32 -0.60 28.74 13.92
C MET A 32 -1.26 30.08 14.28
N GLN A 33 -2.41 30.02 14.92
CA GLN A 33 -3.13 31.16 15.47
C GLN A 33 -3.27 31.01 16.97
N LYS A 34 -3.04 32.08 17.73
CA LYS A 34 -3.27 32.08 19.18
C LYS A 34 -4.77 32.17 19.44
N SER A 35 -5.29 31.26 20.26
CA SER A 35 -6.68 31.25 20.75
C SER A 35 -6.71 31.60 22.24
N GLU A 36 -7.90 31.77 22.82
CA GLU A 36 -8.08 32.07 24.24
C GLU A 36 -7.56 30.94 25.14
N THR A 37 -7.66 29.69 24.69
CA THR A 37 -7.35 28.49 25.50
C THR A 37 -6.09 27.74 25.05
N GLY A 38 -5.38 28.23 24.03
CA GLY A 38 -4.21 27.56 23.45
C GLY A 38 -3.86 28.06 22.04
N PHE A 39 -3.44 27.15 21.17
CA PHE A 39 -3.06 27.42 19.78
C PHE A 39 -3.95 26.64 18.82
N ALA A 40 -4.51 27.30 17.81
CA ALA A 40 -5.19 26.66 16.70
C ALA A 40 -4.18 26.48 15.55
N ARG A 41 -4.00 25.23 15.09
CA ARG A 41 -3.22 24.88 13.91
C ARG A 41 -4.17 24.70 12.74
N LEU A 42 -4.01 25.49 11.68
CA LEU A 42 -4.73 25.34 10.43
C LEU A 42 -3.80 24.71 9.39
N ASP A 43 -4.20 23.57 8.83
CA ASP A 43 -3.59 23.03 7.60
C ASP A 43 -4.15 23.83 6.41
N THR A 44 -3.28 24.58 5.72
CA THR A 44 -3.65 25.44 4.59
C THR A 44 -3.92 24.66 3.30
N GLU A 45 -3.59 23.37 3.24
CA GLU A 45 -3.90 22.49 2.11
C GLU A 45 -5.29 21.85 2.26
N THR A 46 -5.65 21.41 3.47
CA THR A 46 -6.93 20.70 3.71
C THR A 46 -8.01 21.58 4.34
N GLY A 47 -7.65 22.69 4.98
CA GLY A 47 -8.57 23.54 5.75
C GLY A 47 -8.87 23.01 7.16
N GLU A 48 -8.22 21.92 7.58
CA GLU A 48 -8.43 21.30 8.90
C GLU A 48 -7.88 22.19 10.02
N VAL A 49 -8.67 22.36 11.09
CA VAL A 49 -8.28 23.14 12.28
C VAL A 49 -8.13 22.22 13.48
N THR A 50 -6.90 22.09 13.98
CA THR A 50 -6.57 21.35 15.21
C THR A 50 -6.38 22.32 16.38
N LEU A 51 -7.04 22.09 17.52
CA LEU A 51 -6.80 22.89 18.74
C LEU A 51 -5.76 22.21 19.64
N CYS A 52 -4.66 22.90 19.88
CA CYS A 52 -3.58 22.50 20.77
C CYS A 52 -3.65 23.29 22.08
N GLN A 53 -3.63 22.59 23.21
CA GLN A 53 -3.63 23.18 24.54
C GLN A 53 -2.31 22.87 25.24
N GLU A 54 -1.77 23.83 25.97
CA GLU A 54 -0.60 23.59 26.81
C GLU A 54 -1.03 22.84 28.08
N LYS A 55 -0.42 21.68 28.32
CA LYS A 55 -0.64 20.86 29.51
C LYS A 55 0.71 20.39 30.03
N ASN A 56 1.00 20.67 31.30
CA ASN A 56 2.24 20.28 31.96
C ASN A 56 3.52 20.77 31.23
N GLY A 57 3.46 21.93 30.57
CA GLY A 57 4.58 22.48 29.79
C GLY A 57 4.78 21.85 28.41
N GLU A 58 3.83 21.01 27.95
CA GLU A 58 3.82 20.41 26.62
C GLU A 58 2.57 20.83 25.82
N LEU A 59 2.74 21.05 24.52
CA LEU A 59 1.63 21.37 23.61
C LEU A 59 0.94 20.08 23.15
N VAL A 60 -0.28 19.85 23.66
CA VAL A 60 -1.08 18.68 23.31
C VAL A 60 -2.17 19.07 22.32
N CYS A 61 -2.07 18.59 21.09
CA CYS A 61 -3.07 18.78 20.04
C CYS A 61 -4.16 17.72 20.13
N ARG A 62 -5.42 18.14 20.29
CA ARG A 62 -6.57 17.23 20.21
C ARG A 62 -7.16 17.26 18.81
N MET A 63 -7.46 16.08 18.28
CA MET A 63 -8.28 15.92 17.07
C MET A 63 -9.61 16.67 17.21
N ALA A 64 -10.07 17.25 16.10
CA ALA A 64 -11.28 18.05 16.08
C ALA A 64 -12.51 17.20 16.46
N ALA A 65 -13.54 17.83 17.00
CA ALA A 65 -14.68 17.11 17.57
C ALA A 65 -15.49 16.35 16.50
N ASP A 66 -15.53 16.88 15.29
CA ASP A 66 -16.15 16.31 14.10
C ASP A 66 -15.38 15.09 13.57
N GLU A 67 -14.05 15.13 13.58
CA GLU A 67 -13.21 13.97 13.23
C GLU A 67 -13.46 12.81 14.17
N ARG A 68 -13.55 13.06 15.49
CA ARG A 68 -13.86 12.03 16.48
C ARG A 68 -15.19 11.34 16.17
N ALA A 69 -16.22 12.13 15.85
CA ALA A 69 -17.53 11.58 15.48
C ALA A 69 -17.53 10.83 14.14
N ALA A 70 -16.62 11.16 13.21
CA ALA A 70 -16.43 10.40 11.98
C ALA A 70 -15.76 9.05 12.27
N PHE A 71 -14.69 9.02 13.07
CA PHE A 71 -14.02 7.79 13.48
C PHE A 71 -14.92 6.87 14.31
N GLU A 72 -15.72 7.41 15.23
CA GLU A 72 -16.69 6.63 16.01
C GLU A 72 -17.71 5.93 15.09
N ARG A 73 -18.20 6.62 14.06
CA ARG A 73 -19.10 6.02 13.05
C ARG A 73 -18.44 4.90 12.26
N GLU A 74 -17.17 5.06 11.88
CA GLU A 74 -16.41 4.03 11.18
C GLU A 74 -16.15 2.80 12.06
N LEU A 75 -15.81 3.02 13.33
CA LEU A 75 -15.63 1.95 14.32
C LEU A 75 -16.92 1.17 14.55
N ASP A 76 -18.06 1.85 14.67
CA ASP A 76 -19.36 1.19 14.80
C ASP A 76 -19.70 0.34 13.57
N LEU A 77 -19.43 0.86 12.37
CA LEU A 77 -19.67 0.15 11.12
C LEU A 77 -18.76 -1.08 11.00
N LEU A 78 -17.48 -0.93 11.36
CA LEU A 78 -16.52 -2.02 11.31
C LEU A 78 -16.87 -3.12 12.32
N THR A 79 -17.24 -2.75 13.54
CA THR A 79 -17.69 -3.67 14.59
C THR A 79 -18.89 -4.48 14.12
N LYS A 80 -19.91 -3.82 13.54
CA LYS A 80 -21.08 -4.50 12.97
C LYS A 80 -20.73 -5.47 11.85
N ARG A 81 -19.74 -5.13 11.01
CA ARG A 81 -19.27 -6.04 9.94
C ARG A 81 -18.57 -7.25 10.53
N ILE A 82 -17.72 -7.06 11.53
CA ILE A 82 -17.03 -8.16 12.21
C ILE A 82 -18.06 -9.08 12.86
N GLU A 83 -19.02 -8.54 13.62
CA GLU A 83 -20.10 -9.35 14.23
C GLU A 83 -20.91 -10.12 13.17
N ALA A 84 -21.22 -9.49 12.04
CA ALA A 84 -21.92 -10.15 10.95
C ALA A 84 -21.08 -11.28 10.31
N LEU A 85 -19.78 -11.05 10.11
CA LEU A 85 -18.85 -12.05 9.59
C LEU A 85 -18.66 -13.20 10.57
N GLU A 86 -18.42 -12.92 11.85
CA GLU A 86 -18.30 -13.92 12.90
C GLU A 86 -19.57 -14.76 13.00
N LYS A 87 -20.74 -14.13 12.94
CA LYS A 87 -22.02 -14.84 12.89
C LYS A 87 -22.16 -15.70 11.64
N ALA A 88 -21.74 -15.22 10.47
CA ALA A 88 -21.75 -15.97 9.23
C ALA A 88 -20.77 -17.17 9.25
N VAL A 89 -19.62 -17.02 9.90
CA VAL A 89 -18.66 -18.11 10.12
C VAL A 89 -19.24 -19.15 11.07
N GLN A 90 -19.82 -18.72 12.21
CA GLN A 90 -20.45 -19.60 13.18
C GLN A 90 -21.67 -20.32 12.63
N SER A 91 -22.48 -19.66 11.80
CA SER A 91 -23.64 -20.28 11.15
C SER A 91 -23.28 -21.21 10.00
N GLY A 92 -21.98 -21.34 9.66
CA GLY A 92 -21.54 -22.11 8.51
C GLY A 92 -21.93 -21.48 7.17
N ALA A 93 -22.39 -20.23 7.13
CA ALA A 93 -22.67 -19.52 5.88
C ALA A 93 -21.38 -19.05 5.19
N ALA A 94 -20.35 -18.66 5.94
CA ALA A 94 -19.03 -18.35 5.41
C ALA A 94 -18.16 -19.61 5.22
N ALA A 95 -18.43 -20.65 6.01
CA ALA A 95 -17.99 -22.00 5.75
C ALA A 95 -19.10 -22.75 5.01
N ALA A 96 -19.41 -22.31 3.79
CA ALA A 96 -19.74 -23.28 2.76
C ALA A 96 -18.53 -24.22 2.72
N LYS A 97 -18.50 -25.21 3.62
CA LYS A 97 -17.64 -26.38 3.50
C LYS A 97 -17.82 -26.75 2.04
N PRO A 98 -16.74 -26.80 1.23
CA PRO A 98 -16.89 -27.39 -0.09
C PRO A 98 -17.59 -28.71 0.19
N ASP A 99 -18.82 -28.85 -0.33
CA ASP A 99 -19.63 -30.04 -0.16
C ASP A 99 -18.69 -31.16 -0.57
N LEU A 100 -18.16 -31.88 0.42
CA LEU A 100 -17.08 -32.82 0.15
C LEU A 100 -17.75 -33.85 -0.75
N PRO A 101 -17.26 -34.03 -1.98
CA PRO A 101 -17.93 -34.92 -2.93
C PRO A 101 -18.11 -36.26 -2.23
N THR A 102 -19.32 -36.79 -2.34
CA THR A 102 -19.68 -38.07 -1.72
C THR A 102 -18.74 -39.17 -2.23
N ASP A 103 -18.55 -40.23 -1.46
CA ASP A 103 -17.68 -41.35 -1.86
C ASP A 103 -18.06 -41.90 -3.25
N GLU A 104 -19.37 -41.88 -3.59
CA GLU A 104 -19.88 -42.25 -4.92
C GLU A 104 -19.42 -41.32 -6.05
N GLU A 105 -19.30 -40.01 -5.80
CA GLU A 105 -18.82 -39.04 -6.79
C GLU A 105 -17.31 -39.13 -6.98
N ILE A 106 -16.58 -39.43 -5.90
CA ILE A 106 -15.14 -39.71 -5.95
C ILE A 106 -14.92 -40.97 -6.79
N ASP A 107 -15.63 -42.07 -6.51
CA ASP A 107 -15.53 -43.32 -7.26
C ASP A 107 -15.92 -43.14 -8.73
N ARG A 108 -16.96 -42.35 -9.00
CA ARG A 108 -17.37 -42.02 -10.37
C ARG A 108 -16.25 -41.29 -11.10
N THR A 109 -15.63 -40.29 -10.46
CA THR A 109 -14.51 -39.53 -11.02
C THR A 109 -13.29 -40.41 -11.27
N MET A 110 -12.93 -41.26 -10.31
CA MET A 110 -11.82 -42.21 -10.45
C MET A 110 -12.05 -43.18 -11.62
N SER A 111 -13.28 -43.72 -11.75
CA SER A 111 -13.63 -44.61 -12.87
C SER A 111 -13.54 -43.94 -14.25
N ILE A 112 -13.80 -42.62 -14.32
CA ILE A 112 -13.68 -41.83 -15.55
C ILE A 112 -12.20 -41.61 -15.86
N MET A 113 -11.40 -41.27 -14.85
CA MET A 113 -9.97 -41.03 -14.98
C MET A 113 -9.23 -42.30 -15.42
N GLU A 114 -9.59 -43.47 -14.87
CA GLU A 114 -9.04 -44.75 -15.29
C GLU A 114 -9.37 -45.11 -16.75
N ARG A 115 -10.63 -44.89 -17.17
CA ARG A 115 -11.05 -45.13 -18.55
C ARG A 115 -10.31 -44.23 -19.53
N MET A 116 -10.09 -42.96 -19.15
CA MET A 116 -9.31 -42.01 -19.93
C MET A 116 -7.84 -42.45 -20.06
N MET A 117 -7.21 -42.88 -18.96
CA MET A 117 -5.81 -43.31 -18.97
C MET A 117 -5.60 -44.57 -19.81
N ARG A 118 -6.50 -45.56 -19.71
CA ARG A 118 -6.45 -46.77 -20.55
C ARG A 118 -6.53 -46.41 -22.03
N LYS A 119 -7.51 -45.57 -22.40
CA LYS A 119 -7.72 -45.14 -23.79
C LYS A 119 -6.54 -44.33 -24.33
N PHE A 120 -5.92 -43.51 -23.49
CA PHE A 120 -4.70 -42.78 -23.83
C PHE A 120 -3.53 -43.74 -24.13
N MET A 121 -3.32 -44.75 -23.29
CA MET A 121 -2.26 -45.75 -23.49
C MET A 121 -2.47 -46.59 -24.75
N ASP A 122 -3.72 -46.91 -25.11
CA ASP A 122 -4.05 -47.64 -26.33
C ASP A 122 -3.69 -46.83 -27.59
N ILE A 123 -3.96 -45.51 -27.58
CA ILE A 123 -3.60 -44.60 -28.67
C ILE A 123 -2.07 -44.50 -28.82
N VAL A 124 -1.33 -44.41 -27.71
CA VAL A 124 0.14 -44.37 -27.74
C VAL A 124 0.73 -45.65 -28.34
N LYS A 125 0.21 -46.82 -27.94
CA LYS A 125 0.65 -48.11 -28.50
C LYS A 125 0.33 -48.27 -29.99
N GLU A 126 -0.79 -47.74 -30.46
CA GLU A 126 -1.13 -47.74 -31.88
C GLU A 126 -0.15 -46.89 -32.71
N LEU A 127 0.34 -45.79 -32.13
CA LEU A 127 1.33 -44.91 -32.76
C LEU A 127 2.73 -45.54 -32.75
N GLU A 128 3.14 -46.18 -31.65
CA GLU A 128 4.41 -46.93 -31.55
C GLU A 128 4.41 -48.20 -32.42
N GLY A 129 3.25 -48.85 -32.62
CA GLY A 129 3.11 -50.03 -33.46
C GLY A 129 3.13 -49.75 -34.97
N ARG A 130 3.29 -48.49 -35.40
CA ARG A 130 3.32 -48.06 -36.81
C ARG A 130 4.70 -47.57 -37.26
N ASP A 131 5.76 -48.30 -36.90
CA ASP A 131 7.06 -48.15 -37.57
C ASP A 131 6.97 -48.58 -39.06
N PRO A 132 7.39 -47.74 -40.02
CA PRO A 132 7.40 -48.06 -41.44
C PRO A 132 8.79 -48.59 -41.86
N ALA A 133 8.94 -49.90 -42.06
CA ALA A 133 9.88 -50.46 -43.06
C ALA A 133 9.96 -51.99 -42.95
N GLY A 134 9.27 -52.65 -43.88
CA GLY A 134 9.50 -54.04 -44.24
C GLY A 134 9.14 -54.28 -45.70
N GLU A 135 9.28 -53.27 -46.57
CA GLU A 135 9.18 -53.42 -48.02
C GLU A 135 10.61 -53.50 -48.57
N GLY A 136 11.08 -54.73 -48.78
CA GLY A 136 12.29 -55.00 -49.54
C GLY A 136 11.96 -54.93 -51.03
N GLY A 137 12.68 -54.09 -51.77
CA GLY A 137 12.53 -54.05 -53.23
C GLY A 137 13.27 -52.91 -53.93
N SER A 138 14.54 -53.16 -54.25
CA SER A 138 15.32 -52.55 -55.35
C SER A 138 15.53 -51.03 -55.39
N VAL A 139 16.76 -50.62 -55.09
CA VAL A 139 17.34 -49.37 -55.62
C VAL A 139 17.83 -49.66 -57.05
N PRO A 140 17.34 -48.98 -58.10
CA PRO A 140 17.97 -49.09 -59.40
C PRO A 140 19.25 -48.26 -59.43
N ASP A 141 20.35 -48.95 -59.73
CA ASP A 141 21.65 -48.41 -60.08
C ASP A 141 21.52 -47.43 -61.25
N LYS A 142 22.15 -46.26 -61.15
CA LYS A 142 22.20 -45.29 -62.23
C LYS A 142 23.66 -44.88 -62.47
N THR A 143 24.04 -45.08 -63.73
CA THR A 143 25.29 -44.83 -64.43
C THR A 143 25.94 -43.48 -64.18
#